data_AF-A0A938UUV1-F1
#
_entry.id   AF-A0A938UUV1-F1
#
_cell.length_a   1.000
_cell.length_b   1.000
_cell.length_c   1.000
_cell.angle_alpha   90.00
_cell.angle_beta   90.00
_cell.angle_gamma   90.00
#
_symmetry.space_group_name_H-M   'P 1'
#
loop_
_entity.id
_entity.type
_entity.pdbx_description
1 polymer ?
#
loop_
_entity_poly.entity_id
_entity_poly.type
_entity_poly.pdbx_seq_one_letter_code
_entity_poly.pdbx_strand_id
1 'polypeptide(L)'
;TNCEDGNACTAGDKCANGKCGKGGTVVCDDKNGCTADSCDVVKGCVYQQAGACDDGDPCTADSCNPANGACSHAAVANCCAVGAVLYSQSFDSGPPVELGIVNSTGLAKKGWQVWDPASKSVSPKGALYYGDPAVATFDFGESDGTATFTLGNLPPKGKQTVEFQLYYATEKYVDYDVLTVKWEAAGKSAQTLWTKKNFGTYSCNSGSNSYTCVNLPDGWSKVSLPVPEGATSGAKLVLHFDTGDGQYNNTLGVLVDDLKVTQTSCN
;
A
#
# COMPACT_ATOMS: atom_id res chain seq x y z
N THR A 1 -6.21 -49.66 33.06
CA THR A 1 -5.17 -49.97 32.06
C THR A 1 -5.16 -49.00 30.87
N ASN A 2 -5.75 -47.80 30.96
CA ASN A 2 -5.37 -46.72 30.05
C ASN A 2 -4.05 -46.12 30.53
N CYS A 3 -3.06 -46.16 29.65
CA CYS A 3 -1.76 -45.52 29.78
C CYS A 3 -1.70 -44.55 28.61
N GLU A 4 -1.29 -43.30 28.85
CA GLU A 4 -1.10 -42.30 27.79
C GLU A 4 0.32 -41.76 27.97
N ASP A 5 1.12 -41.74 26.90
CA ASP A 5 2.48 -41.22 26.92
C ASP A 5 2.55 -39.68 26.77
N GLY A 6 1.37 -39.04 26.64
CA GLY A 6 1.21 -37.60 26.50
C GLY A 6 1.52 -37.09 25.09
N ASN A 7 1.74 -37.97 24.12
CA ASN A 7 1.96 -37.64 22.72
C ASN A 7 0.73 -38.03 21.90
N ALA A 8 0.00 -37.03 21.40
CA ALA A 8 -1.18 -37.25 20.58
C ALA A 8 -0.89 -37.95 19.23
N CYS A 9 0.38 -38.09 18.86
CA CYS A 9 0.85 -38.77 17.66
C CYS A 9 1.16 -40.25 17.86
N THR A 10 0.82 -40.79 19.03
CA THR A 10 0.95 -42.21 19.34
C THR A 10 -0.35 -42.80 19.83
N ALA A 11 -0.55 -44.07 19.51
CA ALA A 11 -1.76 -44.80 19.86
C ALA A 11 -1.42 -46.19 20.41
N GLY A 12 -2.22 -46.65 21.36
CA GLY A 12 -2.02 -47.95 22.00
C GLY A 12 -0.80 -47.97 22.92
N ASP A 13 -0.58 -46.87 23.66
CA ASP A 13 0.51 -46.74 24.62
C ASP A 13 0.43 -47.83 25.69
N LYS A 14 1.61 -48.30 26.12
CA LYS A 14 1.72 -49.46 27.01
C LYS A 14 2.39 -49.08 28.31
N CYS A 15 1.84 -49.56 29.41
CA CYS A 15 2.47 -49.43 30.72
C CYS A 15 3.59 -50.47 30.87
N ALA A 16 4.81 -50.01 31.13
CA ALA A 16 5.92 -50.85 31.53
C ALA A 16 6.59 -50.23 32.77
N ASN A 17 6.68 -51.00 33.86
CA ASN A 17 7.31 -50.58 35.12
C ASN A 17 6.79 -49.24 35.68
N GLY A 18 5.47 -49.00 35.57
CA GLY A 18 4.81 -47.78 36.09
C GLY A 18 5.01 -46.53 35.23
N LYS A 19 5.63 -46.63 34.05
CA LYS A 19 5.72 -45.55 33.06
C LYS A 19 4.97 -45.93 31.78
N CYS A 20 4.29 -44.96 31.18
CA CYS A 20 3.69 -45.12 29.85
C CYS A 20 4.79 -44.95 28.79
N GLY A 21 4.99 -45.99 27.99
CA GLY A 21 5.88 -45.96 26.84
C GLY A 21 5.10 -45.75 25.56
N LYS A 22 5.78 -45.10 24.60
CA LYS A 22 5.29 -44.77 23.26
C LYS A 22 4.68 -45.98 22.54
N GLY A 23 3.43 -45.85 22.13
CA GLY A 23 2.70 -46.79 21.28
C GLY A 23 3.08 -46.70 19.80
N GLY A 24 2.18 -47.19 18.94
CA GLY A 24 2.35 -47.10 17.49
C GLY A 24 2.19 -45.65 16.99
N THR A 25 2.87 -45.29 15.90
CA THR A 25 2.75 -43.95 15.30
C THR A 25 1.39 -43.78 14.64
N VAL A 26 0.72 -42.66 14.95
CA VAL A 26 -0.48 -42.20 14.25
C VAL A 26 -0.07 -41.67 12.89
N VAL A 27 -0.71 -42.16 11.83
CA VAL A 27 -0.60 -41.62 10.48
C VAL A 27 -1.68 -40.57 10.30
N CYS A 28 -1.27 -39.33 10.09
CA CYS A 28 -2.17 -38.25 9.72
C CYS A 28 -2.20 -38.19 8.19
N ASP A 29 -3.35 -38.52 7.63
CA ASP A 29 -3.64 -38.47 6.20
C ASP A 29 -5.13 -38.13 6.04
N ASP A 30 -5.44 -36.87 5.68
CA ASP A 30 -6.82 -36.43 5.42
C ASP A 30 -7.29 -36.73 3.99
N LYS A 31 -6.42 -37.34 3.18
CA LYS A 31 -6.60 -37.66 1.75
C LYS A 31 -6.80 -36.44 0.86
N ASN A 32 -6.47 -35.25 1.35
CA ASN A 32 -6.49 -34.04 0.56
C ASN A 32 -5.09 -33.78 0.00
N GLY A 33 -4.92 -33.96 -1.32
CA GLY A 33 -3.64 -33.69 -1.98
C GLY A 33 -3.18 -32.22 -1.90
N CYS A 34 -4.01 -31.32 -1.37
CA CYS A 34 -3.73 -29.90 -1.19
C CYS A 34 -3.28 -29.54 0.24
N THR A 35 -3.12 -30.52 1.13
CA THR A 35 -2.65 -30.29 2.50
C THR A 35 -1.29 -30.93 2.75
N ALA A 36 -0.52 -30.28 3.61
CA ALA A 36 0.65 -30.86 4.24
C ALA A 36 0.22 -31.45 5.59
N ASP A 37 0.22 -32.78 5.63
CA ASP A 37 -0.27 -33.52 6.78
C ASP A 37 0.89 -33.77 7.74
N SER A 38 0.70 -33.39 9.00
CA SER A 38 1.67 -33.65 10.04
C SER A 38 0.97 -33.94 11.36
N CYS A 39 1.72 -34.49 12.30
CA CYS A 39 1.20 -34.74 13.63
C CYS A 39 1.94 -33.88 14.64
N ASP A 40 1.18 -33.01 15.32
CA ASP A 40 1.65 -32.21 16.43
C ASP A 40 1.46 -33.00 17.73
N VAL A 41 2.53 -33.11 18.53
CA VAL A 41 2.53 -33.96 19.73
C VAL A 41 1.51 -33.54 20.80
N VAL A 42 1.02 -32.30 20.76
CA VAL A 42 0.00 -31.77 21.67
C VAL A 42 -1.38 -31.76 21.02
N LYS A 43 -1.48 -31.32 19.76
CA LYS A 43 -2.75 -31.10 19.06
C LYS A 43 -3.25 -32.32 18.30
N GLY A 44 -2.40 -33.33 18.06
CA GLY A 44 -2.69 -34.46 17.20
C GLY A 44 -2.53 -34.10 15.72
N CYS A 45 -3.31 -34.73 14.85
CA CYS A 45 -3.21 -34.48 13.42
C CYS A 45 -3.55 -33.04 13.05
N VAL A 46 -2.66 -32.42 12.27
CA VAL A 46 -2.80 -31.08 11.71
C VAL A 46 -2.64 -31.17 10.19
N TYR A 47 -3.61 -30.60 9.49
CA TYR A 47 -3.70 -30.60 8.03
C TYR A 47 -3.62 -29.15 7.57
N GLN A 48 -2.42 -28.70 7.20
CA GLN A 48 -2.22 -27.32 6.79
C GLN A 48 -2.42 -27.23 5.29
N GLN A 49 -3.21 -26.25 4.82
CA GLN A 49 -3.23 -25.89 3.40
C GLN A 49 -1.79 -25.72 2.94
N ALA A 50 -1.34 -26.61 2.06
CA ALA A 50 -0.08 -26.42 1.40
C ALA A 50 -0.32 -25.28 0.42
N GLY A 51 0.09 -24.06 0.76
CA GLY A 51 -0.03 -22.86 -0.08
C GLY A 51 0.80 -22.94 -1.38
N ALA A 52 0.86 -24.12 -2.01
CA ALA A 52 1.74 -24.51 -3.09
C ALA A 52 1.13 -24.29 -4.48
N CYS A 53 -0.15 -23.97 -4.57
CA CYS A 53 -0.78 -23.61 -5.84
C CYS A 53 -0.91 -22.10 -6.05
N ASP A 54 -0.45 -21.26 -5.12
CA ASP A 54 -0.30 -19.82 -5.39
C ASP A 54 0.94 -19.62 -6.27
N ASP A 55 0.75 -19.22 -7.53
CA ASP A 55 1.87 -18.92 -8.44
C ASP A 55 2.41 -17.49 -8.29
N GLY A 56 1.79 -16.69 -7.42
CA GLY A 56 2.11 -15.30 -7.18
C GLY A 56 1.70 -14.37 -8.31
N ASP A 57 1.01 -14.85 -9.36
CA ASP A 57 0.44 -14.02 -10.41
C ASP A 57 -1.00 -13.60 -10.02
N PRO A 58 -1.25 -12.33 -9.63
CA PRO A 58 -2.62 -11.90 -9.34
C PRO A 58 -3.54 -11.91 -10.58
N CYS A 59 -3.00 -12.20 -11.76
CA CYS A 59 -3.76 -12.45 -12.99
C CYS A 59 -4.13 -13.92 -13.21
N THR A 60 -3.87 -14.80 -12.26
CA THR A 60 -4.37 -16.17 -12.26
C THR A 60 -5.30 -16.39 -11.08
N ALA A 61 -6.35 -17.19 -11.31
CA ALA A 61 -7.17 -17.75 -10.27
C ALA A 61 -6.62 -19.15 -9.99
N ASP A 62 -5.96 -19.26 -8.84
CA ASP A 62 -5.28 -20.47 -8.44
C ASP A 62 -6.23 -21.45 -7.76
N SER A 63 -6.12 -22.72 -8.13
CA SER A 63 -6.87 -23.78 -7.49
C SER A 63 -6.09 -25.09 -7.45
N CYS A 64 -6.30 -25.83 -6.37
CA CYS A 64 -5.70 -27.14 -6.14
C CYS A 64 -6.78 -28.22 -6.21
N ASN A 65 -6.50 -29.32 -6.92
CA ASN A 65 -7.38 -30.46 -6.95
C ASN A 65 -7.16 -31.37 -5.72
N PRO A 66 -8.14 -31.49 -4.80
CA PRO A 66 -7.96 -32.24 -3.56
C PRO A 66 -7.75 -33.74 -3.76
N ALA A 67 -8.12 -34.31 -4.92
CA ALA A 67 -7.97 -35.75 -5.18
C ALA A 67 -6.53 -36.15 -5.52
N ASN A 68 -5.71 -35.24 -6.04
CA ASN A 68 -4.37 -35.56 -6.54
C ASN A 68 -3.32 -34.46 -6.31
N GLY A 69 -3.68 -33.35 -5.68
CA GLY A 69 -2.78 -32.22 -5.43
C GLY A 69 -2.38 -31.43 -6.66
N ALA A 70 -3.03 -31.64 -7.82
CA ALA A 70 -2.67 -30.93 -9.04
C ALA A 70 -3.08 -29.45 -8.97
N CYS A 71 -2.13 -28.55 -9.24
CA CYS A 71 -2.38 -27.11 -9.32
C CYS A 71 -2.90 -26.70 -10.70
N SER A 72 -3.77 -25.69 -10.71
CA SER A 72 -4.17 -24.99 -11.92
C SER A 72 -4.24 -23.49 -11.64
N HIS A 73 -3.74 -22.72 -12.61
CA HIS A 73 -3.61 -21.26 -12.55
C HIS A 73 -4.40 -20.69 -13.72
N ALA A 74 -5.69 -20.44 -13.51
CA ALA A 74 -6.59 -20.04 -14.60
C ALA A 74 -6.46 -18.54 -14.85
N ALA A 75 -6.04 -18.14 -16.04
CA ALA A 75 -5.90 -16.72 -16.38
C ALA A 75 -7.22 -15.97 -16.14
N VAL A 76 -7.16 -14.92 -15.32
CA VAL A 76 -8.25 -13.98 -15.10
C VAL A 76 -8.42 -13.17 -16.38
N ALA A 77 -9.57 -13.30 -17.02
CA ALA A 77 -9.88 -12.58 -18.24
C ALA A 77 -9.72 -11.07 -18.03
N ASN A 78 -9.03 -10.41 -18.98
CA ASN A 78 -8.74 -8.97 -18.97
C ASN A 78 -7.81 -8.47 -17.84
N CYS A 79 -7.08 -9.35 -17.14
CA CYS A 79 -6.19 -8.90 -16.07
C CYS A 79 -5.03 -8.01 -16.57
N CYS A 80 -4.60 -8.16 -17.83
CA CYS A 80 -3.81 -7.15 -18.51
C CYS A 80 -4.56 -6.61 -19.72
N ALA A 81 -5.54 -5.74 -19.47
CA ALA A 81 -6.21 -4.98 -20.51
C ALA A 81 -5.64 -3.55 -20.54
N VAL A 82 -5.06 -3.14 -21.67
CA VAL A 82 -4.58 -1.76 -21.84
C VAL A 82 -5.75 -0.79 -21.68
N GLY A 83 -5.57 0.24 -20.87
CA GLY A 83 -6.60 1.19 -20.48
C GLY A 83 -7.43 0.77 -19.26
N ALA A 84 -7.24 -0.44 -18.72
CA ALA A 84 -7.91 -0.88 -17.51
C ALA A 84 -7.58 0.04 -16.33
N VAL A 85 -8.62 0.46 -15.62
CA VAL A 85 -8.50 1.21 -14.36
C VAL A 85 -8.34 0.20 -13.25
N LEU A 86 -7.15 0.13 -12.68
CA LEU A 86 -6.80 -0.85 -11.64
C LEU A 86 -7.12 -0.31 -10.24
N TYR A 87 -7.07 1.01 -10.10
CA TYR A 87 -7.43 1.74 -8.89
C TYR A 87 -7.89 3.14 -9.27
N SER A 88 -8.88 3.67 -8.55
CA SER A 88 -9.30 5.06 -8.71
C SER A 88 -9.88 5.62 -7.42
N GLN A 89 -9.55 6.87 -7.13
CA GLN A 89 -10.06 7.60 -5.98
C GLN A 89 -10.25 9.08 -6.36
N SER A 90 -11.51 9.53 -6.40
CA SER A 90 -11.86 10.96 -6.61
C SER A 90 -12.19 11.71 -5.32
N PHE A 91 -12.20 11.02 -4.16
CA PHE A 91 -12.49 11.62 -2.84
C PHE A 91 -13.87 12.30 -2.65
N ASP A 92 -14.70 12.35 -3.68
CA ASP A 92 -16.07 12.90 -3.66
C ASP A 92 -17.02 12.25 -2.63
N SER A 93 -16.70 11.02 -2.22
CA SER A 93 -17.49 10.23 -1.25
C SER A 93 -16.76 10.06 0.09
N GLY A 94 -15.72 10.86 0.34
CA GLY A 94 -14.87 10.75 1.52
C GLY A 94 -13.60 9.91 1.29
N PRO A 95 -12.86 9.58 2.38
CA PRO A 95 -11.64 8.79 2.30
C PRO A 95 -11.95 7.33 1.90
N PRO A 96 -11.09 6.68 1.09
CA PRO A 96 -11.22 5.25 0.85
C PRO A 96 -11.03 4.44 2.13
N VAL A 97 -11.64 3.26 2.17
CA VAL A 97 -11.59 2.33 3.32
C VAL A 97 -10.15 1.98 3.71
N GLU A 98 -9.24 1.88 2.74
CA GLU A 98 -7.85 1.46 2.96
C GLU A 98 -6.85 2.64 2.94
N LEU A 99 -7.31 3.87 3.18
CA LEU A 99 -6.43 5.02 3.32
C LEU A 99 -5.79 5.05 4.72
N GLY A 100 -4.48 4.84 4.78
CA GLY A 100 -3.70 5.05 6.00
C GLY A 100 -3.23 6.50 6.10
N ILE A 101 -3.66 7.23 7.13
CA ILE A 101 -3.18 8.59 7.43
C ILE A 101 -2.39 8.57 8.73
N VAL A 102 -1.19 9.14 8.69
CA VAL A 102 -0.35 9.41 9.87
C VAL A 102 0.10 10.86 9.78
N ASN A 103 -0.22 11.67 10.77
CA ASN A 103 0.24 13.07 10.89
C ASN A 103 1.02 13.22 12.21
N SER A 104 1.95 14.17 12.27
CA SER A 104 2.72 14.46 13.48
C SER A 104 1.83 14.77 14.70
N THR A 105 2.27 14.35 15.88
CA THR A 105 1.51 14.48 17.13
C THR A 105 1.46 15.93 17.63
N GLY A 106 0.32 16.38 18.15
CA GLY A 106 0.16 17.70 18.78
C GLY A 106 -0.61 18.72 17.95
N LEU A 107 -1.00 18.37 16.72
CA LEU A 107 -1.76 19.23 15.81
C LEU A 107 -3.16 18.64 15.58
N ALA A 108 -4.11 18.92 16.48
CA ALA A 108 -5.49 18.50 16.27
C ALA A 108 -6.05 19.16 14.99
N LYS A 109 -6.30 18.34 13.94
CA LYS A 109 -6.88 18.69 12.63
C LYS A 109 -5.96 19.32 11.58
N LYS A 110 -4.64 19.16 11.72
CA LYS A 110 -3.67 19.58 10.68
C LYS A 110 -3.01 18.36 10.05
N GLY A 111 -2.68 18.47 8.77
CA GLY A 111 -2.10 17.39 7.97
C GLY A 111 -3.12 16.74 7.03
N TRP A 112 -2.84 15.50 6.61
CA TRP A 112 -3.66 14.81 5.63
C TRP A 112 -5.09 14.56 6.13
N GLN A 113 -6.08 14.92 5.32
CA GLN A 113 -7.49 14.63 5.50
C GLN A 113 -8.25 14.79 4.19
N VAL A 114 -9.39 14.13 4.02
CA VAL A 114 -10.29 14.46 2.91
C VAL A 114 -11.08 15.70 3.28
N TRP A 115 -11.05 16.69 2.40
CA TRP A 115 -11.71 17.95 2.59
C TRP A 115 -12.51 18.30 1.34
N ASP A 116 -13.74 18.78 1.54
CA ASP A 116 -14.57 19.41 0.52
C ASP A 116 -14.44 20.94 0.65
N PRO A 117 -13.54 21.58 -0.11
CA PRO A 117 -13.43 23.03 -0.11
C PRO A 117 -14.48 23.73 -1.00
N ALA A 118 -15.54 23.03 -1.43
CA ALA A 118 -16.40 23.46 -2.54
C ALA A 118 -15.57 23.75 -3.82
N SER A 119 -15.68 24.96 -4.40
CA SER A 119 -15.10 25.40 -5.68
C SER A 119 -13.57 25.24 -5.92
N LYS A 120 -12.83 24.61 -5.01
CA LYS A 120 -11.39 24.41 -5.12
C LYS A 120 -10.98 22.99 -5.50
N SER A 121 -11.92 22.03 -5.54
CA SER A 121 -11.67 20.68 -6.03
C SER A 121 -11.85 20.58 -7.55
N VAL A 122 -11.16 19.64 -8.20
CA VAL A 122 -11.37 19.36 -9.65
C VAL A 122 -12.65 18.55 -9.83
N SER A 123 -12.89 17.62 -8.90
CA SER A 123 -14.10 16.83 -8.76
C SER A 123 -15.14 17.52 -7.84
N PRO A 124 -16.45 17.20 -7.93
CA PRO A 124 -17.51 18.04 -7.34
C PRO A 124 -17.59 18.09 -5.81
N LYS A 125 -16.91 17.21 -5.05
CA LYS A 125 -17.17 17.03 -3.60
C LYS A 125 -15.97 16.73 -2.72
N GLY A 126 -14.74 16.67 -3.22
CA GLY A 126 -13.60 16.68 -2.30
C GLY A 126 -12.25 16.26 -2.89
N ALA A 127 -11.21 16.62 -2.15
CA ALA A 127 -9.83 16.25 -2.45
C ALA A 127 -9.12 15.78 -1.17
N LEU A 128 -8.07 14.97 -1.33
CA LEU A 128 -7.14 14.70 -0.24
C LEU A 128 -6.27 15.95 -0.03
N TYR A 129 -6.33 16.51 1.17
CA TYR A 129 -5.76 17.79 1.51
C TYR A 129 -4.74 17.63 2.65
N TYR A 130 -3.55 18.22 2.50
CA TYR A 130 -2.64 18.44 3.61
C TYR A 130 -2.77 19.88 4.11
N GLY A 131 -3.36 20.05 5.30
CA GLY A 131 -3.43 21.34 5.99
C GLY A 131 -4.57 21.42 6.99
N ASP A 132 -5.01 22.64 7.32
CA ASP A 132 -6.13 22.94 8.23
C ASP A 132 -7.34 23.50 7.45
N PRO A 133 -8.43 22.72 7.31
CA PRO A 133 -9.65 23.14 6.62
C PRO A 133 -10.35 24.35 7.24
N ALA A 134 -10.17 24.60 8.54
CA ALA A 134 -10.88 25.67 9.23
C ALA A 134 -10.38 27.05 8.79
N VAL A 135 -9.12 27.12 8.38
CA VAL A 135 -8.45 28.37 7.98
C VAL A 135 -7.92 28.33 6.55
N ALA A 136 -8.03 27.21 5.84
CA ALA A 136 -7.53 27.00 4.48
C ALA A 136 -6.03 27.35 4.34
N THR A 137 -5.24 26.96 5.34
CA THR A 137 -3.79 27.08 5.36
C THR A 137 -3.16 25.79 5.84
N PHE A 138 -1.90 25.51 5.47
CA PHE A 138 -1.29 24.22 5.79
C PHE A 138 -0.26 24.24 6.93
N ASP A 139 0.18 25.41 7.43
CA ASP A 139 1.18 25.40 8.51
C ASP A 139 1.13 26.51 9.58
N PHE A 140 1.44 26.10 10.81
CA PHE A 140 1.78 26.90 12.00
C PHE A 140 3.00 26.28 12.78
N GLY A 141 3.99 25.67 12.12
CA GLY A 141 5.23 25.12 12.72
C GLY A 141 5.74 23.81 12.09
N GLU A 142 6.82 23.20 12.60
CA GLU A 142 7.34 21.96 11.98
C GLU A 142 6.31 20.82 12.05
N SER A 143 5.89 20.30 10.89
CA SER A 143 4.95 19.19 10.79
C SER A 143 5.21 18.31 9.58
N ASP A 144 4.88 17.04 9.73
CA ASP A 144 4.90 16.07 8.64
C ASP A 144 3.65 15.18 8.66
N GLY A 145 3.41 14.54 7.54
CA GLY A 145 2.39 13.51 7.47
C GLY A 145 2.46 12.68 6.20
N THR A 146 1.91 11.49 6.33
CA THR A 146 1.84 10.47 5.28
C THR A 146 0.40 10.07 5.02
N ALA A 147 0.01 10.08 3.74
CA ALA A 147 -1.19 9.41 3.24
C ALA A 147 -0.77 8.19 2.39
N THR A 148 -1.22 7.01 2.80
CA THR A 148 -0.86 5.72 2.18
C THR A 148 -2.09 5.08 1.57
N PHE A 149 -2.05 4.88 0.26
CA PHE A 149 -3.08 4.17 -0.49
C PHE A 149 -2.66 2.71 -0.66
N THR A 150 -3.42 1.78 -0.10
CA THR A 150 -3.27 0.36 -0.41
C THR A 150 -3.94 0.07 -1.74
N LEU A 151 -3.17 -0.36 -2.73
CA LEU A 151 -3.65 -0.60 -4.11
C LEU A 151 -3.96 -2.08 -4.36
N GLY A 152 -3.61 -2.96 -3.41
CA GLY A 152 -3.70 -4.40 -3.57
C GLY A 152 -2.65 -4.95 -4.54
N ASN A 153 -3.00 -6.05 -5.21
CA ASN A 153 -2.14 -6.67 -6.20
C ASN A 153 -2.46 -6.10 -7.59
N LEU A 154 -1.47 -5.47 -8.21
CA LEU A 154 -1.57 -4.99 -9.59
C LEU A 154 -1.08 -6.07 -10.58
N PRO A 155 -1.52 -6.04 -11.85
CA PRO A 155 -1.07 -6.99 -12.87
C PRO A 155 0.46 -7.00 -12.97
N PRO A 156 1.13 -8.16 -12.85
CA PRO A 156 2.59 -8.23 -12.85
C PRO A 156 3.19 -8.05 -14.24
N LYS A 157 2.38 -8.22 -15.29
CA LYS A 157 2.77 -8.03 -16.68
C LYS A 157 2.39 -6.66 -17.19
N GLY A 158 3.24 -6.13 -18.07
CA GLY A 158 3.06 -4.83 -18.68
C GLY A 158 3.40 -3.66 -17.75
N LYS A 159 3.03 -2.46 -18.21
CA LYS A 159 3.34 -1.21 -17.50
C LYS A 159 2.07 -0.57 -16.97
N GLN A 160 2.19 0.10 -15.84
CA GLN A 160 1.13 0.92 -15.27
C GLN A 160 1.62 2.35 -15.08
N THR A 161 0.66 3.27 -15.01
CA THR A 161 0.91 4.66 -14.65
C THR A 161 0.01 5.07 -13.51
N VAL A 162 0.56 5.80 -12.56
CA VAL A 162 -0.18 6.55 -11.54
C VAL A 162 -0.42 7.94 -12.08
N GLU A 163 -1.67 8.37 -12.10
CA GLU A 163 -2.06 9.73 -12.48
C GLU A 163 -2.90 10.37 -11.38
N PHE A 164 -2.72 11.66 -11.14
CA PHE A 164 -3.57 12.44 -10.24
C PHE A 164 -3.51 13.93 -10.58
N GLN A 165 -4.51 14.69 -10.13
CA GLN A 165 -4.48 16.15 -10.12
C GLN A 165 -3.79 16.63 -8.86
N LEU A 166 -2.91 17.62 -9.00
CA LEU A 166 -2.14 18.21 -7.92
C LEU A 166 -2.35 19.73 -7.89
N TYR A 167 -2.82 20.25 -6.77
CA TYR A 167 -2.75 21.66 -6.45
C TYR A 167 -1.62 21.86 -5.44
N TYR A 168 -0.66 22.74 -5.76
CA TYR A 168 0.56 22.89 -4.98
C TYR A 168 0.84 24.35 -4.65
N ALA A 169 0.24 24.84 -3.57
CA ALA A 169 0.41 26.21 -3.10
C ALA A 169 1.23 26.23 -1.81
N THR A 170 2.53 26.06 -1.97
CA THR A 170 3.54 26.20 -0.90
C THR A 170 4.52 27.30 -1.26
N GLU A 171 5.57 27.49 -0.46
CA GLU A 171 6.65 28.36 -0.87
C GLU A 171 7.50 27.78 -2.02
N LYS A 172 8.29 28.64 -2.68
CA LYS A 172 9.05 28.28 -3.88
C LYS A 172 10.40 27.59 -3.61
N TYR A 173 10.90 27.59 -2.38
CA TYR A 173 12.19 26.97 -2.06
C TYR A 173 12.08 25.44 -2.10
N VAL A 174 13.10 24.79 -2.66
CA VAL A 174 12.99 23.37 -3.04
C VAL A 174 13.15 22.38 -1.88
N ASP A 175 13.72 22.82 -0.77
CA ASP A 175 14.06 21.95 0.37
C ASP A 175 13.08 22.11 1.54
N TYR A 176 12.06 22.94 1.38
CA TYR A 176 11.01 23.21 2.36
C TYR A 176 9.65 22.93 1.74
N ASP A 177 8.65 22.62 2.56
CA ASP A 177 7.29 22.26 2.13
C ASP A 177 7.31 21.25 0.98
N VAL A 178 7.84 20.06 1.24
CA VAL A 178 8.17 19.07 0.22
C VAL A 178 7.17 17.92 0.22
N LEU A 179 6.35 17.85 -0.83
CA LEU A 179 5.66 16.61 -1.19
C LEU A 179 6.65 15.66 -1.86
N THR A 180 6.65 14.43 -1.37
CA THR A 180 7.33 13.27 -1.95
C THR A 180 6.30 12.20 -2.24
N VAL A 181 6.22 11.76 -3.50
CA VAL A 181 5.42 10.61 -3.92
C VAL A 181 6.33 9.40 -3.96
N LYS A 182 6.00 8.36 -3.19
CA LYS A 182 6.76 7.11 -3.13
C LYS A 182 5.88 5.93 -3.53
N TRP A 183 6.53 4.90 -4.03
CA TRP A 183 5.97 3.60 -4.34
C TRP A 183 6.58 2.54 -3.45
N GLU A 184 5.74 1.74 -2.80
CA GLU A 184 6.18 0.62 -1.96
C GLU A 184 5.51 -0.65 -2.48
N ALA A 185 6.28 -1.74 -2.57
CA ALA A 185 5.77 -3.06 -2.88
C ALA A 185 6.12 -4.03 -1.77
N ALA A 186 5.37 -5.11 -1.64
CA ALA A 186 5.58 -6.10 -0.59
C ALA A 186 7.04 -6.59 -0.58
N GLY A 187 7.67 -6.51 0.60
CA GLY A 187 9.06 -6.95 0.81
C GLY A 187 10.13 -6.07 0.14
N LYS A 188 9.78 -4.92 -0.44
CA LYS A 188 10.71 -3.97 -1.07
C LYS A 188 10.77 -2.65 -0.32
N SER A 189 11.91 -1.98 -0.37
CA SER A 189 12.05 -0.62 0.14
C SER A 189 11.24 0.36 -0.72
N ALA A 190 10.66 1.38 -0.08
CA ALA A 190 9.93 2.43 -0.78
C ALA A 190 10.85 3.20 -1.75
N GLN A 191 10.39 3.38 -2.99
CA GLN A 191 11.06 4.12 -4.04
C GLN A 191 10.40 5.48 -4.24
N THR A 192 11.18 6.57 -4.25
CA THR A 192 10.66 7.89 -4.62
C THR A 192 10.40 7.97 -6.14
N LEU A 193 9.18 8.33 -6.52
CA LEU A 193 8.78 8.55 -7.92
C LEU A 193 8.82 10.02 -8.32
N TRP A 194 8.46 10.90 -7.38
CA TRP A 194 8.31 12.33 -7.63
C TRP A 194 8.53 13.14 -6.36
N THR A 195 9.11 14.32 -6.50
CA THR A 195 9.23 15.33 -5.46
C THR A 195 8.92 16.72 -6.02
N LYS A 196 8.79 17.72 -5.15
CA LYS A 196 8.71 19.14 -5.54
C LYS A 196 9.72 19.57 -6.62
N LYS A 197 10.93 18.98 -6.64
CA LYS A 197 11.99 19.28 -7.62
C LYS A 197 11.60 18.92 -9.07
N ASN A 198 10.60 18.06 -9.26
CA ASN A 198 10.08 17.71 -10.58
C ASN A 198 9.34 18.85 -11.28
N PHE A 199 9.01 19.96 -10.60
CA PHE A 199 8.57 21.20 -11.25
C PHE A 199 9.69 21.92 -12.02
N GLY A 200 10.93 21.42 -11.94
CA GLY A 200 12.10 22.07 -12.50
C GLY A 200 12.66 23.12 -11.55
N THR A 201 13.98 23.20 -11.46
CA THR A 201 14.67 24.09 -10.52
C THR A 201 15.34 25.25 -11.21
N TYR A 202 15.45 26.39 -10.51
CA TYR A 202 16.20 27.56 -10.96
C TYR A 202 16.82 28.29 -9.76
N SER A 203 17.85 29.09 -10.03
CA SER A 203 18.48 29.93 -9.00
C SER A 203 17.68 31.20 -8.75
N CYS A 204 17.37 31.48 -7.50
CA CYS A 204 16.59 32.64 -7.07
C CYS A 204 17.29 33.35 -5.91
N ASN A 205 17.17 34.68 -5.85
CA ASN A 205 17.74 35.46 -4.76
C ASN A 205 16.64 35.97 -3.83
N SER A 206 16.91 35.99 -2.53
CA SER A 206 16.10 36.69 -1.54
C SER A 206 17.02 37.52 -0.66
N GLY A 207 16.94 38.85 -0.79
CA GLY A 207 17.91 39.76 -0.20
C GLY A 207 19.33 39.48 -0.72
N SER A 208 20.26 39.22 0.20
CA SER A 208 21.67 38.92 -0.12
C SER A 208 21.96 37.42 -0.32
N ASN A 209 20.96 36.55 -0.15
CA ASN A 209 21.13 35.11 -0.19
C ASN A 209 20.67 34.54 -1.53
N SER A 210 21.40 33.53 -2.02
CA SER A 210 21.06 32.74 -3.21
C SER A 210 20.46 31.39 -2.79
N TYR A 211 19.35 31.01 -3.42
CA TYR A 211 18.59 29.80 -3.14
C TYR A 211 18.29 29.02 -4.42
N THR A 212 17.88 27.76 -4.25
CA THR A 212 17.27 26.96 -5.33
C THR A 212 15.76 27.00 -5.18
N CYS A 213 15.06 27.38 -6.26
CA CYS A 213 13.61 27.51 -6.31
C CYS A 213 12.98 26.60 -7.38
N VAL A 214 11.67 26.41 -7.28
CA VAL A 214 10.80 25.80 -8.32
C VAL A 214 9.75 26.78 -8.81
N ASN A 215 9.29 26.61 -10.05
CA ASN A 215 8.11 27.31 -10.55
C ASN A 215 6.89 26.45 -10.24
N LEU A 216 6.20 26.79 -9.16
CA LEU A 216 4.97 26.11 -8.79
C LEU A 216 3.85 26.46 -9.78
N PRO A 217 2.97 25.51 -10.10
CA PRO A 217 1.85 25.78 -10.99
C PRO A 217 0.87 26.76 -10.35
N ASP A 218 0.36 27.68 -11.16
CA ASP A 218 -0.77 28.52 -10.77
C ASP A 218 -2.07 27.71 -10.96
N GLY A 219 -2.40 26.91 -9.94
CA GLY A 219 -3.58 26.05 -9.92
C GLY A 219 -3.30 24.56 -10.08
N TRP A 220 -4.32 23.82 -10.52
CA TRP A 220 -4.27 22.38 -10.67
C TRP A 220 -3.38 21.95 -11.84
N SER A 221 -2.57 20.93 -11.62
CA SER A 221 -1.72 20.31 -12.62
C SER A 221 -1.84 18.80 -12.58
N LYS A 222 -1.86 18.16 -13.76
CA LYS A 222 -1.84 16.70 -13.85
C LYS A 222 -0.42 16.18 -13.62
N VAL A 223 -0.29 15.23 -12.69
CA VAL A 223 0.93 14.43 -12.47
C VAL A 223 0.70 13.04 -13.07
N SER A 224 1.69 12.51 -13.80
CA SER A 224 1.66 11.17 -14.41
C SER A 224 3.02 10.51 -14.22
N LEU A 225 3.05 9.40 -13.48
CA LEU A 225 4.26 8.72 -13.02
C LEU A 225 4.24 7.25 -13.44
N PRO A 226 5.34 6.71 -14.01
CA PRO A 226 5.43 5.28 -14.27
C PRO A 226 5.49 4.50 -12.96
N VAL A 227 4.75 3.39 -12.89
CA VAL A 227 4.89 2.41 -11.80
C VAL A 227 6.19 1.62 -12.01
N PRO A 228 7.02 1.43 -10.96
CA PRO A 228 8.23 0.59 -11.07
C PRO A 228 7.90 -0.85 -11.47
N GLU A 229 8.67 -1.41 -12.42
CA GLU A 229 8.47 -2.78 -12.90
C GLU A 229 8.67 -3.82 -11.77
N GLY A 230 7.84 -4.87 -11.78
CA GLY A 230 7.91 -5.97 -10.81
C GLY A 230 7.59 -5.58 -9.35
N ALA A 231 6.98 -4.43 -9.12
CA ALA A 231 6.64 -3.90 -7.80
C ALA A 231 5.11 -3.87 -7.57
N THR A 232 4.41 -4.95 -7.92
CA THR A 232 2.94 -4.93 -8.06
C THR A 232 2.18 -5.70 -6.98
N SER A 233 2.82 -6.64 -6.27
CA SER A 233 2.19 -7.34 -5.14
C SER A 233 2.20 -6.47 -3.89
N GLY A 234 1.05 -6.37 -3.22
CA GLY A 234 0.85 -5.55 -2.03
C GLY A 234 1.28 -4.09 -2.24
N ALA A 235 1.01 -3.54 -3.43
CA ALA A 235 1.49 -2.23 -3.83
C ALA A 235 0.83 -1.12 -3.02
N LYS A 236 1.62 -0.12 -2.64
CA LYS A 236 1.16 1.09 -1.97
C LYS A 236 1.70 2.32 -2.67
N LEU A 237 0.85 3.31 -2.82
CA LEU A 237 1.25 4.68 -3.14
C LEU A 237 1.31 5.48 -1.85
N VAL A 238 2.40 6.20 -1.64
CA VAL A 238 2.63 6.95 -0.41
C VAL A 238 2.88 8.41 -0.76
N LEU A 239 2.04 9.30 -0.22
CA LEU A 239 2.24 10.74 -0.27
C LEU A 239 2.79 11.18 1.08
N HIS A 240 4.03 11.66 1.08
CA HIS A 240 4.67 12.21 2.27
C HIS A 240 4.83 13.71 2.09
N PHE A 241 4.28 14.50 2.98
CA PHE A 241 4.45 15.94 3.00
C PHE A 241 5.15 16.36 4.29
N ASP A 242 6.16 17.21 4.15
CA ASP A 242 7.03 17.68 5.23
C ASP A 242 7.20 19.19 5.07
N THR A 243 6.83 19.97 6.09
CA THR A 243 6.96 21.44 6.05
C THR A 243 8.41 21.88 6.18
N GLY A 244 9.24 21.13 6.92
CA GLY A 244 10.70 21.20 6.86
C GLY A 244 11.39 22.45 7.41
N ASP A 245 10.69 23.56 7.65
CA ASP A 245 11.32 24.84 8.01
C ASP A 245 10.76 25.52 9.28
N GLY A 246 9.66 24.99 9.82
CA GLY A 246 9.03 25.49 11.04
C GLY A 246 8.45 26.89 10.94
N GLN A 247 8.32 27.44 9.73
CA GLN A 247 7.79 28.78 9.52
C GLN A 247 6.27 28.77 9.36
N TYR A 248 5.70 29.96 9.51
CA TYR A 248 4.28 30.15 9.28
C TYR A 248 3.99 30.22 7.78
N ASN A 249 3.20 29.29 7.27
CA ASN A 249 2.76 29.29 5.88
C ASN A 249 1.27 29.63 5.77
N ASN A 250 0.96 30.72 5.06
CA ASN A 250 -0.40 31.23 4.89
C ASN A 250 -1.06 30.85 3.56
N THR A 251 -0.44 29.94 2.79
CA THR A 251 -0.98 29.45 1.53
C THR A 251 -1.77 28.17 1.75
N LEU A 252 -2.48 27.72 0.71
CA LEU A 252 -3.42 26.62 0.81
C LEU A 252 -2.72 25.29 1.12
N GLY A 253 -1.50 25.04 0.63
CA GLY A 253 -0.80 23.77 0.80
C GLY A 253 -0.99 22.83 -0.37
N VAL A 254 -1.18 21.54 -0.07
CA VAL A 254 -1.24 20.47 -1.08
C VAL A 254 -2.62 19.85 -1.14
N LEU A 255 -3.19 19.78 -2.35
CA LEU A 255 -4.38 18.99 -2.63
C LEU A 255 -4.08 17.97 -3.73
N VAL A 256 -4.62 16.76 -3.55
CA VAL A 256 -4.57 15.66 -4.51
C VAL A 256 -5.99 15.20 -4.80
N ASP A 257 -6.31 15.06 -6.08
CA ASP A 257 -7.64 14.69 -6.56
C ASP A 257 -7.52 13.76 -7.78
N ASP A 258 -8.60 13.05 -8.12
CA ASP A 258 -8.70 12.15 -9.28
C ASP A 258 -7.51 11.17 -9.42
N LEU A 259 -7.08 10.57 -8.31
CA LEU A 259 -6.01 9.57 -8.31
C LEU A 259 -6.46 8.33 -9.07
N LYS A 260 -5.61 7.84 -9.98
CA LYS A 260 -5.90 6.68 -10.81
C LYS A 260 -4.64 5.88 -11.10
N VAL A 261 -4.74 4.56 -11.07
CA VAL A 261 -3.74 3.64 -11.59
C VAL A 261 -4.31 2.96 -12.83
N THR A 262 -3.61 3.08 -13.95
CA THR A 262 -4.06 2.55 -15.24
C THR A 262 -3.03 1.63 -15.85
N GLN A 263 -3.47 0.50 -16.41
CA GLN A 263 -2.64 -0.37 -17.24
C GLN A 263 -2.36 0.31 -18.59
N THR A 264 -1.11 0.54 -18.96
CA THR A 264 -0.74 1.26 -20.18
C THR A 264 -0.13 0.36 -21.27
N SER A 265 0.35 -0.83 -20.91
CA SER A 265 0.83 -1.83 -21.89
C SER A 265 0.74 -3.22 -21.28
N CYS A 266 0.83 -4.28 -22.09
CA CYS A 266 0.74 -5.67 -21.63
C CYS A 266 1.83 -6.59 -22.17
N ASN A 267 2.86 -5.98 -22.78
CA ASN A 267 3.98 -6.68 -23.40
C ASN A 267 4.93 -7.25 -22.35
#